data_AF-A0AAP0R2Z1-F1
#
_entry.id   AF-A0AAP0R2Z1-F1
#
_cell.length_a   1.000
_cell.length_b   1.000
_cell.length_c   1.000
_cell.angle_alpha   90.00
_cell.angle_beta   90.00
_cell.angle_gamma   90.00
#
_symmetry.space_group_name_H-M   'P 1'
#
loop_
_entity.id
_entity.type
_entity.pdbx_description
1 polymer ?
#
loop_
_entity_poly.entity_id
_entity_poly.type
_entity_poly.pdbx_seq_one_letter_code
_entity_poly.pdbx_strand_id
1 'polypeptide(L)'
;MTNMGTLFDEWRVAVFSESTKSNKSQLILTMAVHYSPTLGSVSFPVYSISRNLDWVHVMAYDYCRPLQANHTGAHAALHDPLSDKNTDYGIGEWRASGLLASQLVLGLPYYGYAWKLVNPKDNDSGCTRSRFSHYARWILEL
;
A
#
# COMPACT_ATOMS: atom_id res chain seq x y z
N MET A 1 -17.11 3.83 5.57
CA MET A 1 -16.02 3.74 6.59
C MET A 1 -16.17 4.77 7.72
N THR A 2 -17.38 5.17 8.09
CA THR A 2 -17.60 6.23 9.10
C THR A 2 -16.95 5.92 10.45
N ASN A 3 -17.00 4.65 10.88
CA ASN A 3 -16.43 4.21 12.16
C ASN A 3 -14.90 4.36 12.23
N MET A 4 -14.19 4.31 11.11
CA MET A 4 -12.73 4.47 11.11
C MET A 4 -12.31 5.91 11.39
N GLY A 5 -13.10 6.89 10.91
CA GLY A 5 -12.85 8.30 11.23
C GLY A 5 -13.02 8.57 12.72
N THR A 6 -14.10 8.05 13.32
CA THR A 6 -14.36 8.15 14.77
C THR A 6 -13.23 7.52 15.58
N LEU A 7 -12.76 6.32 15.20
CA LEU A 7 -11.64 5.67 15.87
C LEU A 7 -10.38 6.55 15.87
N PHE A 8 -10.09 7.22 14.76
CA PHE A 8 -8.92 8.09 14.66
C PHE A 8 -9.05 9.37 15.48
N ASP A 9 -10.24 9.96 15.52
CA ASP A 9 -10.52 11.10 16.39
C ASP A 9 -10.31 10.71 17.87
N GLU A 10 -10.84 9.56 18.29
CA GLU A 10 -10.69 9.03 19.65
C GLU A 10 -9.23 8.74 20.00
N TRP A 11 -8.47 8.12 19.10
CA TRP A 11 -7.05 7.82 19.32
C TRP A 11 -6.20 9.09 19.43
N ARG A 12 -6.44 10.08 18.57
CA ARG A 12 -5.69 11.35 18.64
C ARG A 12 -5.97 12.09 19.96
N VAL A 13 -7.21 12.08 20.43
CA VAL A 13 -7.58 12.63 21.75
C VAL A 13 -6.90 11.85 22.88
N ALA A 14 -6.89 10.52 22.81
CA ALA A 14 -6.27 9.68 23.84
C ALA A 14 -4.75 9.90 23.91
N VAL A 15 -4.06 9.98 22.76
CA VAL A 15 -2.62 10.29 22.67
C VAL A 15 -2.31 11.66 23.28
N PHE A 16 -3.11 12.67 22.96
CA PHE A 16 -2.96 14.00 23.55
C PHE A 16 -3.14 13.95 25.08
N SER A 17 -4.17 13.26 25.56
CA SER A 17 -4.47 13.12 26.99
C SER A 17 -3.36 12.41 27.76
N GLU A 18 -2.80 11.34 27.19
CA GLU A 18 -1.71 10.59 27.79
C GLU A 18 -0.45 11.46 27.92
N SER A 19 -0.05 12.14 26.84
CA SER A 19 1.15 13.01 26.84
C SER A 19 1.07 14.11 27.90
N THR A 20 -0.12 14.69 28.10
CA THR A 20 -0.36 15.72 29.10
C THR A 20 -0.27 15.17 30.53
N LYS A 21 -0.76 13.94 30.75
CA LYS A 21 -0.74 13.29 32.07
C LYS A 21 0.65 12.77 32.45
N SER A 22 1.38 12.22 31.48
CA SER A 22 2.70 11.61 31.73
C SER A 22 3.87 12.59 31.58
N ASN A 23 3.60 13.80 31.05
CA ASN A 23 4.61 14.80 30.67
C ASN A 23 5.68 14.22 29.72
N LYS A 24 5.26 13.33 28.82
CA LYS A 24 6.08 12.73 27.77
C LYS A 24 5.65 13.24 26.40
N SER A 25 6.50 13.05 25.40
CA SER A 25 6.14 13.31 24.01
C SER A 25 4.94 12.46 23.58
N GLN A 26 4.09 13.03 22.72
CA GLN A 26 2.97 12.32 22.14
C GLN A 26 3.43 11.07 21.36
N LEU A 27 2.68 9.99 21.52
CA LEU A 27 2.82 8.81 20.69
C LEU A 27 2.51 9.14 19.23
N ILE A 28 3.24 8.51 18.32
CA ILE A 28 3.06 8.66 16.89
C ILE A 28 1.96 7.69 16.43
N LEU A 29 0.99 8.20 15.65
CA LEU A 29 -0.07 7.41 15.05
C LEU A 29 0.14 7.30 13.55
N THR A 30 0.31 6.07 13.07
CA THR A 30 0.51 5.75 11.66
C THR A 30 -0.39 4.60 11.23
N MET A 31 -0.55 4.43 9.93
CA MET A 31 -1.33 3.32 9.36
C MET A 31 -0.72 2.85 8.04
N ALA A 32 -0.73 1.54 7.79
CA ALA A 32 -0.48 1.00 6.46
C ALA A 32 -1.77 1.06 5.62
N VAL A 33 -1.68 1.64 4.43
CA VAL A 33 -2.83 1.86 3.53
C VAL A 33 -2.63 1.21 2.18
N HIS A 34 -3.73 0.92 1.51
CA HIS A 34 -3.71 0.44 0.13
C HIS A 34 -3.08 1.49 -0.80
N TYR A 35 -2.52 1.06 -1.95
CA TYR A 35 -1.82 1.96 -2.87
C TYR A 35 -2.72 3.10 -3.39
N SER A 36 -4.03 2.85 -3.50
CA SER A 36 -5.05 3.83 -3.83
C SER A 36 -6.01 4.04 -2.63
N PRO A 37 -6.53 5.26 -2.43
CA PRO A 37 -7.51 5.57 -1.38
C PRO A 37 -8.89 4.92 -1.61
N THR A 38 -9.11 4.30 -2.76
CA THR A 38 -10.34 3.56 -3.09
C THR A 38 -10.04 2.09 -3.33
N LEU A 39 -10.93 1.23 -2.82
CA LEU A 39 -10.90 -0.21 -3.02
C LEU A 39 -12.32 -0.69 -3.33
N GLY A 40 -12.61 -0.82 -4.63
CA GLY A 40 -13.96 -1.15 -5.10
C GLY A 40 -14.96 -0.06 -4.69
N SER A 41 -15.99 -0.42 -3.95
CA SER A 41 -17.02 0.51 -3.46
C SER A 41 -16.67 1.20 -2.14
N VAL A 42 -15.50 0.90 -1.55
CA VAL A 42 -15.09 1.41 -0.25
C VAL A 42 -13.94 2.40 -0.41
N SER A 43 -14.01 3.53 0.30
CA SER A 43 -12.96 4.56 0.31
C SER A 43 -12.47 4.85 1.72
N PHE A 44 -11.18 5.13 1.83
CA PHE A 44 -10.56 5.59 3.06
C PHE A 44 -11.07 7.00 3.43
N PRO A 45 -11.29 7.31 4.73
CA PRO A 45 -11.69 8.63 5.19
C PRO A 45 -10.48 9.59 5.19
N VAL A 46 -10.03 9.98 3.99
CA VAL A 46 -8.77 10.73 3.77
C VAL A 46 -8.68 12.00 4.62
N TYR A 47 -9.79 12.71 4.78
CA TYR A 47 -9.83 13.91 5.62
C TYR A 47 -9.56 13.61 7.11
N SER A 48 -10.14 12.53 7.65
CA SER A 48 -9.87 12.11 9.03
C SER A 48 -8.43 11.58 9.17
N ILE A 49 -7.93 10.85 8.17
CA ILE A 49 -6.53 10.41 8.12
C ILE A 49 -5.58 11.61 8.20
N SER A 50 -5.76 12.61 7.33
CA SER A 50 -4.88 13.79 7.28
C SER A 50 -4.88 14.58 8.59
N ARG A 51 -6.03 14.67 9.26
CA ARG A 51 -6.16 15.36 10.55
C ARG A 51 -5.54 14.59 11.71
N ASN A 52 -5.71 13.26 11.74
CA ASN A 52 -5.48 12.47 12.95
C ASN A 52 -4.25 11.58 12.92
N LEU A 53 -3.67 11.27 11.75
CA LEU A 53 -2.46 10.46 11.65
C LEU A 53 -1.26 11.34 11.31
N ASP A 54 -0.09 10.98 11.84
CA ASP A 54 1.15 11.69 11.55
C ASP A 54 1.58 11.44 10.10
N TRP A 55 1.49 10.18 9.65
CA TRP A 55 1.65 9.79 8.25
C TRP A 55 1.04 8.40 7.99
N VAL A 56 0.97 8.01 6.71
CA VAL A 56 0.56 6.67 6.28
C VAL A 56 1.65 5.99 5.46
N HIS A 57 1.77 4.68 5.64
CA HIS A 57 2.63 3.82 4.84
C HIS A 57 1.83 3.27 3.66
N VAL A 58 2.08 3.79 2.47
CA VAL A 58 1.42 3.34 1.24
C VAL A 58 2.03 2.01 0.81
N MET A 59 1.20 0.95 0.79
CA MET A 59 1.61 -0.37 0.31
C MET A 59 1.68 -0.38 -1.22
N ALA A 60 2.78 0.16 -1.75
CA ALA A 60 3.04 0.31 -3.18
C ALA A 60 3.61 -0.97 -3.83
N TYR A 61 2.95 -2.08 -3.55
CA TYR A 61 3.34 -3.41 -3.97
C TYR A 61 2.12 -4.33 -4.03
N ASP A 62 2.34 -5.58 -4.41
CA ASP A 62 1.30 -6.59 -4.63
C ASP A 62 0.31 -6.28 -5.77
N TYR A 63 0.71 -5.46 -6.74
CA TYR A 63 -0.10 -5.13 -7.91
C TYR A 63 -0.43 -6.34 -8.78
N CYS A 64 0.54 -7.23 -8.95
CA CYS A 64 0.41 -8.51 -9.64
C CYS A 64 0.85 -9.65 -8.71
N ARG A 65 -0.10 -10.48 -8.28
CA ARG A 65 0.14 -11.61 -7.37
C ARG A 65 -0.14 -12.95 -8.05
N PRO A 66 0.72 -13.98 -7.88
CA PRO A 66 0.49 -15.30 -8.48
C PRO A 66 -0.85 -15.96 -8.13
N LEU A 67 -1.41 -15.67 -6.96
CA LEU A 67 -2.70 -16.22 -6.54
C LEU A 67 -3.92 -15.55 -7.20
N GLN A 68 -3.74 -14.34 -7.73
CA GLN A 68 -4.82 -13.48 -8.23
C GLN A 68 -4.72 -13.22 -9.73
N ALA A 69 -3.52 -13.22 -10.30
CA ALA A 69 -3.27 -12.99 -11.72
C ALA A 69 -2.93 -14.31 -12.43
N ASN A 70 -3.50 -14.50 -13.62
CA ASN A 70 -3.16 -15.58 -14.55
C ASN A 70 -2.01 -15.21 -15.52
N HIS A 71 -1.48 -13.99 -15.38
CA HIS A 71 -0.43 -13.42 -16.23
C HIS A 71 0.79 -12.98 -15.40
N THR A 72 1.86 -12.58 -16.10
CA THR A 72 3.05 -11.98 -15.51
C THR A 72 2.91 -10.48 -15.38
N GLY A 73 3.49 -9.90 -14.33
CA GLY A 73 3.48 -8.45 -14.13
C GLY A 73 4.38 -8.04 -12.98
N ALA A 74 4.84 -6.80 -13.00
CA ALA A 74 5.62 -6.24 -11.90
C ALA A 74 4.74 -6.14 -10.65
N HIS A 75 5.18 -6.69 -9.51
CA HIS A 75 4.40 -6.59 -8.27
C HIS A 75 4.49 -5.21 -7.62
N ALA A 76 5.50 -4.41 -7.97
CA ALA A 76 5.74 -3.05 -7.47
C ALA A 76 6.17 -2.12 -8.62
N ALA A 77 5.32 -2.06 -9.66
CA ALA A 77 5.50 -1.15 -10.79
C ALA A 77 5.47 0.31 -10.32
N LEU A 78 6.55 1.06 -10.56
CA LEU A 78 6.57 2.50 -10.31
C LEU A 78 5.58 3.22 -11.24
N HIS A 79 5.59 2.86 -12.52
CA HIS A 79 4.73 3.40 -13.56
C HIS A 79 4.24 2.26 -14.47
N ASP A 80 2.98 2.32 -14.91
CA ASP A 80 2.39 1.42 -15.88
C ASP A 80 1.38 2.21 -16.74
N PRO A 81 1.66 2.42 -18.03
CA PRO A 81 0.77 3.19 -18.91
C PRO A 81 -0.51 2.43 -19.29
N LEU A 82 -0.58 1.12 -19.01
CA LEU A 82 -1.69 0.24 -19.38
C LEU A 82 -2.59 -0.12 -18.19
N SER A 83 -2.22 0.27 -16.97
CA SER A 83 -2.96 -0.07 -15.76
C SER A 83 -2.80 0.96 -14.64
N ASP A 84 -3.89 1.23 -13.93
CA ASP A 84 -3.90 2.05 -12.71
C ASP A 84 -3.19 1.36 -11.52
N LYS A 85 -2.80 0.09 -11.65
CA LYS A 85 -2.09 -0.66 -10.60
C LYS A 85 -0.59 -0.37 -10.59
N ASN A 86 -0.25 0.88 -10.38
CA ASN A 86 1.13 1.34 -10.24
C ASN A 86 1.26 2.41 -9.15
N THR A 87 2.50 2.67 -8.73
CA THR A 87 2.79 3.59 -7.62
C THR A 87 2.47 5.03 -7.97
N ASP A 88 2.85 5.50 -9.15
CA ASP A 88 2.63 6.88 -9.61
C ASP A 88 1.15 7.24 -9.59
N TYR A 89 0.30 6.39 -10.17
CA TYR A 89 -1.16 6.52 -10.14
C TYR A 89 -1.69 6.59 -8.70
N GLY A 90 -1.30 5.62 -7.84
CA GLY A 90 -1.79 5.55 -6.47
C GLY A 90 -1.44 6.79 -5.62
N ILE A 91 -0.20 7.27 -5.73
CA ILE A 91 0.23 8.51 -5.05
C ILE A 91 -0.53 9.72 -5.59
N GLY A 92 -0.79 9.77 -6.91
CA GLY A 92 -1.66 10.78 -7.52
C GLY A 92 -3.05 10.79 -6.89
N GLU A 93 -3.69 9.63 -6.74
CA GLU A 93 -5.04 9.51 -6.18
C GLU A 93 -5.11 9.91 -4.70
N TRP A 94 -4.13 9.52 -3.88
CA TRP A 94 -4.06 9.95 -2.49
C TRP A 94 -3.97 11.48 -2.36
N ARG A 95 -3.16 12.12 -3.21
CA ARG A 95 -3.02 13.58 -3.26
C ARG A 95 -4.29 14.25 -3.76
N ALA A 96 -4.90 13.73 -4.83
CA ALA A 96 -6.16 14.22 -5.38
C ALA A 96 -7.30 14.13 -4.35
N SER A 97 -7.25 13.12 -3.47
CA SER A 97 -8.20 12.95 -2.37
C SER A 97 -7.94 13.86 -1.17
N GLY A 98 -6.88 14.69 -1.20
CA GLY A 98 -6.58 15.71 -0.20
C GLY A 98 -5.53 15.33 0.84
N LEU A 99 -4.82 14.20 0.70
CA LEU A 99 -3.73 13.87 1.60
C LEU A 99 -2.45 14.63 1.23
N LEU A 100 -1.77 15.19 2.22
CA LEU A 100 -0.53 15.93 2.01
C LEU A 100 0.60 15.00 1.59
N ALA A 101 1.45 15.44 0.66
CA ALA A 101 2.61 14.65 0.21
C ALA A 101 3.58 14.33 1.35
N SER A 102 3.71 15.23 2.34
CA SER A 102 4.52 15.01 3.54
C SER A 102 3.99 13.93 4.48
N GLN A 103 2.73 13.53 4.34
CA GLN A 103 2.11 12.45 5.12
C GLN A 103 2.14 11.10 4.39
N LEU A 104 2.71 11.04 3.18
CA LEU A 104 2.81 9.82 2.38
C LEU A 104 4.21 9.21 2.52
N VAL A 105 4.30 8.05 3.17
CA VAL A 105 5.53 7.25 3.23
C VAL A 105 5.39 6.07 2.28
N LEU A 106 6.26 6.02 1.27
CA LEU A 106 6.22 4.97 0.25
C LEU A 106 6.78 3.65 0.80
N GLY A 107 5.98 2.58 0.75
CA GLY A 107 6.42 1.24 1.11
C GLY A 107 7.23 0.60 -0.02
N LEU A 108 8.42 0.09 0.30
CA LEU A 108 9.30 -0.62 -0.62
C LEU A 108 9.34 -2.11 -0.27
N PRO A 109 9.01 -3.02 -1.19
CA PRO A 109 9.04 -4.45 -0.91
C PRO A 109 10.46 -5.01 -1.00
N TYR A 110 10.88 -5.74 0.03
CA TYR A 110 12.12 -6.53 0.04
C TYR A 110 11.88 -8.00 -0.36
N TYR A 111 10.88 -8.22 -1.19
CA TYR A 111 10.51 -9.52 -1.72
C TYR A 111 10.01 -9.37 -3.16
N GLY A 112 9.92 -10.49 -3.87
CA GLY A 112 9.33 -10.53 -5.19
C GLY A 112 8.47 -11.77 -5.37
N TYR A 113 7.63 -11.74 -6.40
CA TYR A 113 6.93 -12.94 -6.84
C TYR A 113 7.64 -13.56 -8.02
N ALA A 114 7.63 -14.88 -8.04
CA ALA A 114 8.09 -15.69 -9.15
C ALA A 114 6.91 -16.54 -9.63
N TRP A 115 7.03 -17.03 -10.86
CA TRP A 115 5.98 -17.84 -11.43
C TRP A 115 6.52 -18.82 -12.47
N LYS A 116 5.75 -19.88 -12.74
CA LYS A 116 6.02 -20.85 -13.79
C LYS A 116 5.24 -20.50 -15.07
N LEU A 117 5.96 -20.27 -16.17
CA LEU A 117 5.36 -20.00 -17.48
C LEU A 117 4.71 -21.27 -18.05
N VAL A 118 3.58 -21.12 -18.79
CA VAL A 118 3.02 -22.25 -19.55
C VAL A 118 3.98 -22.64 -20.68
N ASN A 119 4.48 -21.63 -21.40
CA ASN A 119 5.49 -21.78 -22.43
C ASN A 119 6.75 -21.02 -22.03
N PRO A 120 7.88 -21.70 -21.76
CA PRO A 120 9.13 -21.03 -21.40
C PRO A 120 9.68 -20.08 -22.48
N LYS A 121 9.27 -20.25 -23.74
CA LYS A 121 9.65 -19.37 -24.85
C LYS A 121 8.83 -18.08 -24.91
N ASP A 122 7.77 -17.99 -24.12
CA ASP A 122 6.89 -16.83 -23.99
C ASP A 122 7.12 -16.19 -22.62
N ASN A 123 8.20 -15.38 -22.53
CA ASN A 123 8.77 -14.89 -21.27
C ASN A 123 8.62 -13.38 -21.07
N ASP A 124 7.85 -12.70 -21.92
CA ASP A 124 7.57 -11.28 -21.80
C ASP A 124 6.64 -10.96 -20.60
N SER A 125 6.56 -9.67 -20.26
CA SER A 125 5.57 -9.17 -19.30
C SER A 125 4.15 -9.34 -19.85
N GLY A 126 3.24 -9.92 -19.07
CA GLY A 126 1.84 -10.17 -19.47
C GLY A 126 1.53 -11.60 -19.95
N CYS A 127 2.52 -12.49 -20.09
CA CYS A 127 2.32 -13.85 -20.61
C CYS A 127 1.54 -14.78 -19.66
N THR A 128 0.82 -15.76 -20.23
CA THR A 128 -0.10 -16.65 -19.51
C THR A 128 0.62 -17.77 -18.72
N ARG A 129 0.07 -18.18 -17.56
CA ARG A 129 0.74 -19.12 -16.63
C ARG A 129 -0.13 -20.28 -16.12
N SER A 130 0.53 -21.39 -15.72
CA SER A 130 -0.08 -22.51 -14.98
C SER A 130 0.12 -22.31 -13.47
N ARG A 131 -0.95 -22.40 -12.67
CA ARG A 131 -0.95 -22.13 -11.22
C ARG A 131 0.07 -22.99 -10.44
N PHE A 132 1.08 -22.35 -9.83
CA PHE A 132 1.72 -22.78 -8.58
C PHE A 132 2.45 -21.59 -7.92
N SER A 133 2.43 -21.54 -6.58
CA SER A 133 2.98 -20.46 -5.73
C SER A 133 4.25 -20.94 -5.02
N HIS A 134 5.35 -20.20 -5.12
CA HIS A 134 6.42 -20.24 -4.12
C HIS A 134 6.86 -18.81 -3.80
N TYR A 135 6.93 -18.51 -2.50
CA TYR A 135 7.57 -17.31 -1.99
C TYR A 135 9.04 -17.33 -2.43
N ALA A 136 9.46 -16.39 -3.28
CA ALA A 136 10.88 -16.19 -3.56
C ALA A 136 11.48 -15.42 -2.38
N ARG A 137 11.91 -16.14 -1.34
CA ARG A 137 12.74 -15.59 -0.27
C ARG A 137 14.16 -15.46 -0.84
N TRP A 138 14.50 -14.29 -1.37
CA TRP A 138 15.89 -13.94 -1.62
C TRP A 138 16.55 -13.70 -0.26
N ILE A 139 17.23 -14.71 0.28
CA ILE A 139 18.27 -14.47 1.27
C ILE A 139 19.39 -13.78 0.51
N LEU A 140 19.66 -12.53 0.87
CA LEU A 140 20.91 -11.86 0.52
C LEU A 140 22.03 -12.69 1.16
N GLU A 141 22.68 -13.54 0.37
CA GLU A 141 24.06 -13.93 0.66
C GLU A 141 24.94 -12.79 0.15
N LEU A 142 25.34 -11.93 1.09
CA LEU A 142 26.55 -11.12 1.01
C LEU A 142 27.72 -11.95 1.57
#